data_AF-A0A1X4ICU8-F1
#
_entry.id   AF-A0A1X4ICU8-F1
#
_cell.length_a   1.000
_cell.length_b   1.000
_cell.length_c   1.000
_cell.angle_alpha   90.00
_cell.angle_beta   90.00
_cell.angle_gamma   90.00
#
_symmetry.space_group_name_H-M   'P 1'
#
loop_
_entity.id
_entity.type
_entity.pdbx_description
1 polymer ?
#
loop_
_entity_poly.entity_id
_entity_poly.type
_entity_poly.pdbx_seq_one_letter_code
_entity_poly.pdbx_strand_id
1 'polypeptide(L)'
;MPRLSEVIAALENLWPAERAESWDAVGTVVGEPDQEVTRVLFAVDPVRETVEEAVRLGADLLVTHHPLYLRGTTTVAASTFKGRVVHTLIKNDIALHVAHTNADTADPGVSDALAGALDLRVVRPLVPDPADPDGRRGLGRVCELDHPLTVRDLAARAAERLPATAQGIRVAGDPDALVR
;
A
#
# COMPACT_ATOMS: atom_id res chain seq x y z
N MET A 1 -14.69 -19.37 -11.38
CA MET A 1 -14.25 -18.38 -10.37
C MET A 1 -14.00 -17.05 -11.08
N PRO A 2 -13.86 -15.89 -10.41
CA PRO A 2 -13.48 -14.67 -11.13
C PRO A 2 -12.09 -14.86 -11.76
N ARG A 3 -11.90 -14.32 -12.95
CA ARG A 3 -10.59 -14.26 -13.62
C ARG A 3 -9.74 -13.16 -13.00
N LEU A 4 -8.42 -13.27 -13.09
CA LEU A 4 -7.51 -12.21 -12.65
C LEU A 4 -7.90 -10.85 -13.25
N SER A 5 -8.19 -10.81 -14.55
CA SER A 5 -8.66 -9.58 -15.22
C SER A 5 -9.90 -8.93 -14.57
N GLU A 6 -10.85 -9.72 -14.07
CA GLU A 6 -12.03 -9.23 -13.36
C GLU A 6 -11.67 -8.69 -11.97
N VAL A 7 -10.76 -9.37 -11.26
CA VAL A 7 -10.22 -8.89 -9.97
C VAL A 7 -9.43 -7.60 -10.15
N ILE A 8 -8.59 -7.51 -11.20
CA ILE A 8 -7.86 -6.29 -11.52
C ILE A 8 -8.80 -5.15 -11.89
N ALA A 9 -9.88 -5.40 -12.65
CA ALA A 9 -10.87 -4.38 -12.93
C ALA A 9 -11.55 -3.86 -11.64
N ALA A 10 -11.78 -4.73 -10.65
CA ALA A 10 -12.28 -4.31 -9.35
C ALA A 10 -11.26 -3.46 -8.57
N LEU A 11 -9.97 -3.85 -8.58
CA LEU A 11 -8.90 -3.06 -7.98
C LEU A 11 -8.72 -1.70 -8.69
N GLU A 12 -8.83 -1.66 -10.02
CA GLU A 12 -8.75 -0.44 -10.82
C GLU A 12 -9.90 0.53 -10.48
N ASN A 13 -11.09 0.04 -10.15
CA ASN A 13 -12.18 0.91 -9.67
C ASN A 13 -11.87 1.57 -8.33
N LEU A 14 -11.10 0.90 -7.46
CA LEU A 14 -10.68 1.43 -6.16
C LEU A 14 -9.48 2.36 -6.31
N TRP A 15 -8.48 1.92 -7.07
CA TRP A 15 -7.17 2.54 -7.23
C TRP A 15 -6.80 2.66 -8.70
N PRO A 16 -7.44 3.56 -9.47
CA PRO A 16 -7.13 3.69 -10.89
C PRO A 16 -5.65 3.99 -11.12
N ALA A 17 -5.02 3.26 -12.04
CA ALA A 17 -3.60 3.39 -12.36
C ALA A 17 -3.25 4.78 -12.89
N GLU A 18 -4.19 5.44 -13.58
CA GLU A 18 -4.04 6.82 -14.05
C GLU A 18 -3.87 7.86 -12.93
N ARG A 19 -4.20 7.50 -11.68
CA ARG A 19 -4.02 8.35 -10.50
C ARG A 19 -2.67 8.16 -9.81
N ALA A 20 -1.84 7.23 -10.29
CA ALA A 20 -0.49 7.08 -9.79
C ALA A 20 0.37 8.29 -10.20
N GLU A 21 1.38 8.60 -9.39
CA GLU A 21 2.36 9.62 -9.70
C GLU A 21 3.11 9.30 -11.00
N SER A 22 3.52 10.35 -11.74
CA SER A 22 4.12 10.19 -13.07
C SER A 22 5.42 9.37 -13.13
N TRP A 23 6.10 9.23 -12.00
CA TRP A 23 7.33 8.44 -11.87
C TRP A 23 7.09 7.01 -11.40
N ASP A 24 5.86 6.67 -11.04
CA ASP A 24 5.50 5.43 -10.38
C ASP A 24 5.32 4.26 -11.35
N ALA A 25 5.29 3.04 -10.81
CA ALA A 25 5.10 1.80 -11.56
C ALA A 25 4.08 0.90 -10.85
N VAL A 26 2.80 1.14 -11.11
CA VAL A 26 1.67 0.36 -10.59
C VAL A 26 1.18 -0.69 -11.61
N GLY A 27 0.29 -1.57 -11.18
CA GLY A 27 -0.35 -2.56 -12.04
C GLY A 27 0.21 -3.98 -11.90
N THR A 28 -0.20 -4.86 -12.81
CA THR A 28 0.16 -6.28 -12.77
C THR A 28 1.60 -6.50 -13.25
N VAL A 29 2.43 -7.10 -12.40
CA VAL A 29 3.85 -7.40 -12.66
C VAL A 29 4.04 -8.82 -13.18
N VAL A 30 3.26 -9.78 -12.65
CA VAL A 30 3.26 -11.19 -13.04
C VAL A 30 1.81 -11.68 -13.02
N GLY A 31 1.43 -12.53 -13.98
CA GLY A 31 0.13 -13.22 -13.98
C GLY A 31 -0.53 -13.24 -15.35
N GLU A 32 -1.30 -14.29 -15.60
CA GLU A 32 -2.12 -14.45 -16.79
C GLU A 32 -3.52 -13.85 -16.56
N PRO A 33 -4.06 -13.02 -17.48
CA PRO A 33 -5.37 -12.38 -17.31
C PRO A 33 -6.54 -13.34 -17.12
N ASP A 34 -6.43 -14.56 -17.65
CA ASP A 34 -7.48 -15.58 -17.64
C ASP A 34 -7.36 -16.57 -16.47
N GLN A 35 -6.31 -16.48 -15.64
CA GLN A 35 -6.18 -17.38 -14.49
C GLN A 35 -7.33 -17.15 -13.49
N GLU A 36 -7.80 -18.23 -12.89
CA GLU A 36 -8.83 -18.14 -11.84
C GLU A 36 -8.22 -17.61 -10.54
N VAL A 37 -8.92 -16.70 -9.87
CA VAL A 37 -8.50 -16.15 -8.57
C VAL A 37 -9.54 -16.51 -7.51
N THR A 38 -9.11 -17.24 -6.49
CA THR A 38 -9.92 -17.68 -5.36
C THR A 38 -9.41 -17.11 -4.04
N ARG A 39 -8.11 -16.85 -3.95
CA ARG A 39 -7.45 -16.33 -2.76
C ARG A 39 -6.49 -15.20 -3.10
N VAL A 40 -6.70 -14.06 -2.44
CA VAL A 40 -5.85 -12.87 -2.56
C VAL A 40 -5.12 -12.65 -1.25
N LEU A 41 -3.80 -12.47 -1.30
CA LEU A 41 -2.97 -12.02 -0.19
C LEU A 41 -2.59 -10.56 -0.39
N PHE A 42 -2.77 -9.72 0.63
CA PHE A 42 -2.28 -8.34 0.64
C PHE A 42 -1.00 -8.24 1.45
N ALA A 43 -0.02 -7.48 0.95
CA ALA A 43 1.22 -7.19 1.66
C ALA A 43 1.74 -5.77 1.35
N VAL A 44 2.70 -5.28 2.15
CA VAL A 44 3.38 -4.02 1.83
C VAL A 44 4.42 -4.26 0.74
N ASP A 45 5.33 -5.21 0.95
CA ASP A 45 6.45 -5.48 0.05
C ASP A 45 6.40 -6.88 -0.58
N PRO A 46 6.76 -7.02 -1.87
CA PRO A 46 6.93 -8.32 -2.54
C PRO A 46 8.33 -8.90 -2.24
N VAL A 47 8.60 -9.18 -0.97
CA VAL A 47 9.84 -9.83 -0.50
C VAL A 47 9.72 -11.35 -0.48
N ARG A 48 10.84 -12.04 -0.22
CA ARG A 48 10.86 -13.50 -0.14
C ARG A 48 9.82 -14.02 0.84
N GLU A 49 9.74 -13.41 2.00
CA GLU A 49 8.93 -13.87 3.13
C GLU A 49 7.43 -13.82 2.80
N THR A 50 6.97 -12.74 2.15
CA THR A 50 5.56 -12.56 1.72
C THR A 50 5.22 -13.43 0.51
N VAL A 51 6.18 -13.66 -0.39
CA VAL A 51 6.01 -14.60 -1.52
C VAL A 51 5.93 -16.04 -1.02
N GLU A 52 6.80 -16.44 -0.09
CA GLU A 52 6.74 -17.77 0.53
C GLU A 52 5.46 -17.94 1.36
N GLU A 53 4.94 -16.87 1.96
CA GLU A 53 3.62 -16.87 2.59
C GLU A 53 2.48 -17.08 1.59
N ALA A 54 2.48 -16.38 0.46
CA ALA A 54 1.52 -16.58 -0.62
C ALA A 54 1.48 -18.05 -1.06
N VAL A 55 2.65 -18.66 -1.26
CA VAL A 55 2.77 -20.09 -1.61
C VAL A 55 2.20 -20.99 -0.52
N ARG A 56 2.59 -20.80 0.75
CA ARG A 56 2.08 -21.62 1.86
C ARG A 56 0.57 -21.52 2.02
N LEU A 57 0.01 -20.34 1.77
CA LEU A 57 -1.42 -20.09 1.83
C LEU A 57 -2.16 -20.54 0.56
N GLY A 58 -1.46 -20.90 -0.52
CA GLY A 58 -2.10 -21.18 -1.81
C GLY A 58 -2.88 -19.97 -2.33
N ALA A 59 -2.29 -18.78 -2.24
CA ALA A 59 -2.86 -17.57 -2.84
C ALA A 59 -2.64 -17.57 -4.35
N ASP A 60 -3.65 -17.15 -5.11
CA ASP A 60 -3.58 -17.02 -6.58
C ASP A 60 -3.13 -15.61 -6.99
N LEU A 61 -3.30 -14.63 -6.10
CA LEU A 61 -2.90 -13.24 -6.31
C LEU A 61 -2.26 -12.66 -5.04
N LEU A 62 -1.08 -12.10 -5.20
CA LEU A 62 -0.43 -11.23 -4.23
C LEU A 62 -0.61 -9.76 -4.66
N VAL A 63 -1.28 -8.96 -3.85
CA VAL A 63 -1.38 -7.50 -4.04
C VAL A 63 -0.39 -6.83 -3.10
N THR A 64 0.54 -6.04 -3.64
CA THR A 64 1.50 -5.29 -2.82
C THR A 64 1.37 -3.78 -2.96
N HIS A 65 1.69 -3.07 -1.89
CA HIS A 65 1.76 -1.61 -1.95
C HIS A 65 3.00 -1.15 -2.73
N HIS A 66 4.19 -1.63 -2.36
CA HIS A 66 5.42 -1.23 -3.04
C HIS A 66 5.66 -2.06 -4.31
N PRO A 67 6.17 -1.43 -5.39
CA PRO A 67 6.52 -2.14 -6.61
C PRO A 67 7.77 -3.00 -6.46
N LEU A 68 7.71 -4.25 -6.95
CA LEU A 68 8.91 -5.07 -7.13
C LEU A 68 9.90 -4.39 -8.09
N TYR A 69 9.36 -3.77 -9.16
CA TYR A 69 10.12 -3.06 -10.18
C TYR A 69 9.60 -1.61 -10.32
N LEU A 70 10.24 -0.67 -9.63
CA LEU A 70 9.97 0.77 -9.80
C LEU A 70 10.50 1.33 -11.14
N ARG A 71 11.39 0.59 -11.81
CA ARG A 71 11.95 0.92 -13.13
C ARG A 71 12.02 -0.35 -13.97
N GLY A 72 12.11 -0.17 -15.29
CA GLY A 72 12.27 -1.29 -16.22
C GLY A 72 13.42 -2.23 -15.84
N THR A 73 13.19 -3.54 -16.00
CA THR A 73 14.18 -4.58 -15.70
C THR A 73 14.76 -5.16 -16.99
N THR A 74 16.08 -5.32 -17.03
CA THR A 74 16.79 -5.97 -18.15
C THR A 74 17.04 -7.46 -17.91
N THR A 75 16.75 -7.96 -16.70
CA THR A 75 16.93 -9.37 -16.34
C THR A 75 15.91 -9.80 -15.28
N VAL A 76 15.52 -11.07 -15.37
CA VAL A 76 14.70 -11.76 -14.36
C VAL A 76 15.42 -13.02 -13.84
N ALA A 77 16.75 -13.10 -14.01
CA ALA A 77 17.52 -14.28 -13.60
C ALA A 77 17.33 -14.60 -12.11
N ALA A 78 17.01 -15.86 -11.79
CA ALA A 78 16.80 -16.35 -10.43
C ALA A 78 18.05 -16.26 -9.52
N SER A 79 19.22 -15.94 -10.07
CA SER A 79 20.42 -15.60 -9.30
C SER A 79 20.31 -14.25 -8.57
N THR A 80 19.36 -13.40 -8.97
CA THR A 80 19.07 -12.12 -8.31
C THR A 80 17.88 -12.24 -7.36
N PHE A 81 17.76 -11.30 -6.41
CA PHE A 81 16.61 -11.24 -5.51
C PHE A 81 15.27 -11.11 -6.25
N LYS A 82 15.13 -10.07 -7.08
CA LYS A 82 13.88 -9.79 -7.81
C LYS A 82 13.55 -10.91 -8.79
N GLY A 83 14.54 -11.41 -9.53
CA GLY A 83 14.34 -12.55 -10.42
C GLY A 83 13.86 -13.80 -9.67
N ARG A 84 14.42 -14.09 -8.49
CA ARG A 84 13.94 -15.22 -7.68
C ARG A 84 12.50 -15.06 -7.21
N VAL A 85 12.08 -13.84 -6.83
CA VAL A 85 10.68 -13.53 -6.52
C VAL A 85 9.79 -13.85 -7.74
N VAL A 86 10.10 -13.28 -8.91
CA VAL A 86 9.34 -13.53 -10.16
C VAL A 86 9.26 -15.02 -10.47
N HIS A 87 10.39 -15.73 -10.45
CA HIS A 87 10.42 -17.17 -10.72
C HIS A 87 9.62 -17.98 -9.70
N THR A 88 9.55 -17.56 -8.44
CA THR A 88 8.78 -18.26 -7.41
C THR A 88 7.29 -18.07 -7.64
N LEU A 89 6.86 -16.83 -7.92
CA LEU A 89 5.46 -16.51 -8.24
C LEU A 89 4.98 -17.28 -9.47
N ILE A 90 5.73 -17.22 -10.58
CA ILE A 90 5.38 -17.92 -11.84
C ILE A 90 5.27 -19.44 -11.63
N LYS A 91 6.22 -20.07 -10.91
CA LYS A 91 6.22 -21.52 -10.71
C LYS A 91 5.08 -22.06 -9.84
N ASN A 92 4.40 -21.17 -9.11
CA ASN A 92 3.30 -21.51 -8.22
C ASN A 92 1.98 -20.89 -8.70
N ASP A 93 1.93 -20.40 -9.94
CA ASP A 93 0.74 -19.80 -10.55
C ASP A 93 0.15 -18.65 -9.71
N ILE A 94 1.03 -17.82 -9.13
CA ILE A 94 0.65 -16.66 -8.31
C ILE A 94 0.88 -15.37 -9.09
N ALA A 95 -0.17 -14.60 -9.29
CA ALA A 95 -0.08 -13.25 -9.84
C ALA A 95 0.48 -12.25 -8.82
N LEU A 96 1.11 -11.18 -9.31
CA LEU A 96 1.54 -10.03 -8.51
C LEU A 96 0.96 -8.76 -9.11
N HIS A 97 0.22 -8.00 -8.31
CA HIS A 97 -0.32 -6.70 -8.67
C HIS A 97 0.12 -5.63 -7.68
N VAL A 98 0.45 -4.44 -8.17
CA VAL A 98 0.96 -3.33 -7.36
C VAL A 98 -0.05 -2.18 -7.33
N ALA A 99 -0.39 -1.75 -6.12
CA ALA A 99 -1.17 -0.54 -5.86
C ALA A 99 -0.38 0.38 -4.90
N HIS A 100 0.34 1.34 -5.48
CA HIS A 100 1.30 2.20 -4.78
C HIS A 100 0.70 3.61 -4.58
N THR A 101 1.19 4.62 -5.31
CA THR A 101 0.72 6.01 -5.12
C THR A 101 -0.73 6.23 -5.53
N ASN A 102 -1.29 5.39 -6.42
CA ASN A 102 -2.73 5.38 -6.72
C ASN A 102 -3.57 5.00 -5.47
N ALA A 103 -3.08 4.11 -4.61
CA ALA A 103 -3.71 3.75 -3.35
C ALA A 103 -3.46 4.79 -2.24
N ASP A 104 -2.33 5.53 -2.29
CA ASP A 104 -2.07 6.65 -1.38
C ASP A 104 -3.01 7.84 -1.64
N THR A 105 -3.28 8.12 -2.91
CA THR A 105 -4.13 9.22 -3.36
C THR A 105 -5.62 8.95 -3.20
N ALA A 106 -6.02 7.67 -3.14
CA ALA A 106 -7.41 7.24 -3.08
C ALA A 106 -8.17 7.76 -1.84
N ASP A 107 -9.50 7.79 -1.93
CA ASP A 107 -10.43 8.15 -0.85
C ASP A 107 -11.54 7.09 -0.75
N PRO A 108 -11.56 6.24 0.29
CA PRO A 108 -10.51 6.09 1.30
C PRO A 108 -9.26 5.37 0.74
N GLY A 109 -8.08 5.73 1.23
CA GLY A 109 -6.77 5.17 0.84
C GLY A 109 -5.86 4.85 2.02
N VAL A 110 -4.57 4.65 1.75
CA VAL A 110 -3.57 4.25 2.76
C VAL A 110 -3.48 5.25 3.92
N SER A 111 -3.53 6.54 3.61
CA SER A 111 -3.45 7.59 4.64
C SER A 111 -4.72 7.66 5.51
N ASP A 112 -5.88 7.29 4.98
CA ASP A 112 -7.13 7.21 5.76
C ASP A 112 -7.10 6.01 6.71
N ALA A 113 -6.52 4.88 6.28
CA ALA A 113 -6.31 3.73 7.15
C ALA A 113 -5.38 4.07 8.33
N LEU A 114 -4.31 4.82 8.09
CA LEU A 114 -3.42 5.31 9.15
C LEU A 114 -4.14 6.29 10.09
N ALA A 115 -4.91 7.24 9.54
CA ALA A 115 -5.69 8.18 10.35
C ALA A 115 -6.71 7.43 11.23
N GLY A 116 -7.41 6.45 10.67
CA GLY A 116 -8.34 5.59 11.40
C GLY A 116 -7.66 4.80 12.52
N ALA A 117 -6.49 4.21 12.27
CA ALA A 117 -5.73 3.49 13.30
C ALA A 117 -5.31 4.39 14.48
N LEU A 118 -5.13 5.69 14.23
CA LEU A 118 -4.72 6.68 15.23
C LEU A 118 -5.90 7.44 15.87
N ASP A 119 -7.15 7.08 15.54
CA ASP A 119 -8.37 7.79 15.93
C ASP A 119 -8.32 9.29 15.57
N LEU A 120 -7.88 9.60 14.35
CA LEU A 120 -7.78 10.96 13.84
C LEU A 120 -8.89 11.26 12.83
N ARG A 121 -9.53 12.42 12.94
CA ARG A 121 -10.52 12.85 11.95
C ARG A 121 -9.83 13.49 10.76
N VAL A 122 -9.98 12.87 9.60
CA VAL A 122 -9.50 13.41 8.33
C VAL A 122 -10.24 14.70 7.98
N VAL A 123 -9.50 15.77 7.68
CA VAL A 123 -10.07 17.06 7.26
C VAL A 123 -9.95 17.25 5.75
N ARG A 124 -8.78 16.93 5.20
CA ARG A 124 -8.47 17.09 3.78
C ARG A 124 -7.17 16.35 3.41
N PRO A 125 -6.90 16.12 2.12
CA PRO A 125 -5.57 15.74 1.66
C PRO A 125 -4.50 16.78 2.04
N LEU A 126 -3.28 16.30 2.29
CA LEU A 126 -2.12 17.18 2.52
C LEU A 126 -1.71 17.87 1.22
N VAL A 127 -1.62 17.09 0.14
CA VAL A 127 -1.42 17.57 -1.23
C VAL A 127 -2.66 17.18 -2.05
N PRO A 128 -3.60 18.11 -2.30
CA PRO A 128 -4.84 17.81 -3.00
C PRO A 128 -4.63 17.39 -4.46
N ASP A 129 -5.43 16.44 -4.95
CA ASP A 129 -5.58 16.14 -6.37
C ASP A 129 -6.36 17.29 -7.06
N PRO A 130 -5.76 18.07 -7.97
CA PRO A 130 -6.44 19.18 -8.62
C PRO A 130 -7.56 18.74 -9.58
N ALA A 131 -7.58 17.46 -9.97
CA ALA A 131 -8.63 16.88 -10.80
C ALA A 131 -9.82 16.35 -9.98
N ASP A 132 -9.76 16.41 -8.63
CA ASP A 132 -10.86 15.98 -7.78
C ASP A 132 -11.83 17.12 -7.44
N PRO A 133 -13.04 17.16 -8.03
CA PRO A 133 -14.02 18.21 -7.72
C PRO A 133 -14.51 18.16 -6.26
N ASP A 134 -14.48 16.99 -5.63
CA ASP A 134 -14.88 16.82 -4.23
C ASP A 134 -13.76 17.16 -3.24
N GLY A 135 -12.52 17.32 -3.74
CA GLY A 135 -11.34 17.70 -2.95
C GLY A 135 -10.97 16.72 -1.84
N ARG A 136 -11.37 15.44 -1.95
CA ARG A 136 -11.12 14.40 -0.94
C ARG A 136 -9.90 13.55 -1.26
N ARG A 137 -9.52 13.44 -2.53
CA ARG A 137 -8.34 12.71 -3.00
C ARG A 137 -7.06 13.55 -2.98
N GLY A 138 -5.93 12.89 -2.81
CA GLY A 138 -4.61 13.51 -2.78
C GLY A 138 -3.64 12.76 -1.88
N LEU A 139 -2.37 13.14 -1.89
CA LEU A 139 -1.34 12.52 -1.06
C LEU A 139 -1.42 13.00 0.38
N GLY A 140 -1.28 12.06 1.32
CA GLY A 140 -1.30 12.31 2.76
C GLY A 140 -2.64 12.84 3.27
N ARG A 141 -2.79 12.97 4.59
CA ARG A 141 -3.95 13.62 5.22
C ARG A 141 -3.51 14.68 6.22
N VAL A 142 -4.26 15.77 6.25
CA VAL A 142 -4.32 16.66 7.41
C VAL A 142 -5.50 16.21 8.24
N CYS A 143 -5.23 15.90 9.50
CA CYS A 143 -6.24 15.43 10.43
C CYS A 143 -6.34 16.37 11.64
N GLU A 144 -7.44 16.25 12.36
CA GLU A 144 -7.69 16.94 13.63
C GLU A 144 -7.86 15.92 14.75
N LEU A 145 -7.37 16.32 15.93
CA LEU A 145 -7.65 15.63 17.19
C LEU A 145 -8.98 16.13 17.78
N ASP A 146 -9.71 15.24 18.47
CA ASP A 146 -10.92 15.64 19.22
C ASP A 146 -10.61 16.63 20.36
N HIS A 147 -9.43 16.50 20.95
CA HIS A 147 -8.90 17.41 21.96
C HIS A 147 -7.38 17.55 21.78
N PRO A 148 -6.79 18.72 22.07
CA PRO A 148 -5.35 18.91 21.97
C PRO A 148 -4.59 17.89 22.82
N LEU A 149 -3.49 17.39 22.28
CA LEU A 149 -2.54 16.53 22.97
C LEU A 149 -1.17 17.18 22.98
N THR A 150 -0.31 16.79 23.91
CA THR A 150 1.12 17.07 23.75
C THR A 150 1.69 16.21 22.61
N VAL A 151 2.80 16.65 22.00
CA VAL A 151 3.56 15.83 21.03
C VAL A 151 3.90 14.46 21.64
N ARG A 152 4.26 14.42 22.92
CA ARG A 152 4.54 13.18 23.65
C ARG A 152 3.33 12.25 23.71
N ASP A 153 2.16 12.76 24.05
CA ASP A 153 0.95 11.95 24.20
C ASP A 153 0.47 11.41 22.84
N LEU A 154 0.59 12.22 21.78
CA LEU A 154 0.30 11.76 20.42
C LEU A 154 1.27 10.64 19.99
N ALA A 155 2.55 10.76 20.31
CA ALA A 155 3.54 9.72 20.02
C ALA A 155 3.28 8.43 20.82
N ALA A 156 2.89 8.55 22.10
CA ALA A 156 2.49 7.42 22.92
C ALA A 156 1.26 6.70 22.36
N ARG A 157 0.25 7.47 21.92
CA ARG A 157 -0.92 6.92 21.21
C ARG A 157 -0.51 6.17 19.96
N ALA A 158 0.37 6.73 19.14
CA ALA A 158 0.86 6.04 17.94
C ALA A 158 1.62 4.74 18.28
N ALA A 159 2.42 4.74 19.35
CA ALA A 159 3.14 3.55 19.79
C ALA A 159 2.20 2.45 20.35
N GLU A 160 1.07 2.82 20.95
CA GLU A 160 0.05 1.89 21.44
C GLU A 160 -0.80 1.32 20.30
N ARG A 161 -1.18 2.16 19.34
CA ARG A 161 -2.14 1.82 18.28
C ARG A 161 -1.51 1.12 17.08
N LEU A 162 -0.25 1.41 16.77
CA LEU A 162 0.44 0.85 15.61
C LEU A 162 1.25 -0.40 15.99
N PRO A 163 1.47 -1.34 15.05
CA PRO A 163 2.34 -2.47 15.29
C PRO A 163 3.74 -2.04 15.73
N ALA A 164 4.31 -2.73 16.71
CA ALA A 164 5.65 -2.46 17.18
C ALA A 164 6.69 -2.69 16.06
N THR A 165 7.58 -1.72 15.87
CA THR A 165 8.70 -1.81 14.94
C THR A 165 10.02 -1.79 15.70
N ALA A 166 11.10 -2.29 15.08
CA ALA A 166 12.42 -2.35 15.72
C ALA A 166 12.96 -0.98 16.19
N GLN A 167 12.50 0.12 15.59
CA GLN A 167 12.93 1.48 15.94
C GLN A 167 11.95 2.22 16.85
N GLY A 168 10.72 1.72 17.01
CA GLY A 168 9.64 2.41 17.70
C GLY A 168 9.24 3.73 17.01
N ILE A 169 8.44 4.53 17.73
CA ILE A 169 8.05 5.87 17.28
C ILE A 169 9.19 6.85 17.58
N ARG A 170 9.60 7.61 16.57
CA ARG A 170 10.57 8.70 16.71
C ARG A 170 9.85 10.03 16.67
N VAL A 171 10.24 10.93 17.56
CA VAL A 171 9.64 12.25 17.72
C VAL A 171 10.70 13.31 17.51
N ALA A 172 10.34 14.39 16.83
CA ALA A 172 11.14 15.59 16.68
C ALA A 172 10.31 16.82 17.08
N GLY A 173 10.89 17.71 17.89
CA GLY A 173 10.22 18.89 18.43
C GLY A 173 10.16 18.90 19.96
N ASP A 174 9.51 19.92 20.51
CA ASP A 174 9.24 20.01 21.95
C ASP A 174 8.17 18.97 22.35
N PRO A 175 8.49 17.99 23.20
CA PRO A 175 7.55 16.94 23.58
C PRO A 175 6.32 17.46 24.34
N ASP A 176 6.41 18.65 24.95
CA ASP A 176 5.34 19.22 25.76
C ASP A 176 4.52 20.27 24.99
N ALA A 177 4.89 20.56 23.73
CA ALA A 177 4.11 21.42 22.85
C ALA A 177 2.75 20.77 22.50
N LEU A 178 1.71 21.59 22.42
CA LEU A 178 0.37 21.16 22.05
C LEU A 178 0.22 21.01 20.53
N VAL A 179 -0.42 19.91 20.12
CA VAL A 179 -0.83 19.60 18.74
C VAL A 179 -2.36 19.49 18.72
N ARG A 180 -2.97 19.95 17.62
CA ARG A 180 -4.42 19.94 17.39
C ARG A 180 -4.72 19.49 15.97
#